data_AF-A0A9P1HR59-F1
#
_entry.id   AF-A0A9P1HR59-F1
#
_cell.length_a   1.000
_cell.length_b   1.000
_cell.length_c   1.000
_cell.angle_alpha   90.00
_cell.angle_beta   90.00
_cell.angle_gamma   90.00
#
_symmetry.space_group_name_H-M   'P 1'
#
loop_
_entity.id
_entity.type
_entity.pdbx_description
1 polymer ?
#
loop_
_entity_poly.entity_id
_entity_poly.type
_entity_poly.pdbx_seq_one_letter_code
_entity_poly.pdbx_strand_id
1 'polypeptide(L)'
;MAAESGKVNQLLKKYGVFIECPYDKVRCVLTGHELKPTVSALEEYIKSPKFQSAYDVHQILMENPDVFEELNKNLLGCKYTRRVLSRDRQTLLNHLNGKLFLRKKAKG
;
A
#
# COMPACT_ATOMS: atom_id res chain seq x y z
N MET A 1 -13.28 25.35 17.06
CA MET A 1 -12.28 24.26 16.91
C MET A 1 -12.62 23.40 15.69
N ALA A 2 -12.67 23.97 14.47
CA ALA A 2 -13.14 23.27 13.26
C ALA A 2 -12.05 23.03 12.19
N ALA A 3 -10.82 23.50 12.44
CA ALA A 3 -9.74 23.48 11.44
C ALA A 3 -8.99 22.13 11.38
N GLU A 4 -8.97 21.35 12.47
CA GLU A 4 -8.21 20.10 12.52
C GLU A 4 -8.91 18.97 11.76
N SER A 5 -10.22 18.85 11.87
CA SER A 5 -11.02 17.82 11.18
C SER A 5 -10.90 17.92 9.66
N GLY A 6 -10.78 19.14 9.11
CA GLY A 6 -10.62 19.35 7.66
C GLY A 6 -9.29 18.83 7.11
N LYS A 7 -8.18 19.00 7.85
CA LYS A 7 -6.86 18.49 7.45
C LYS A 7 -6.77 16.98 7.55
N VAL A 8 -7.34 16.40 8.61
CA VAL A 8 -7.44 14.95 8.77
C VAL A 8 -8.18 14.34 7.58
N ASN A 9 -9.35 14.88 7.24
CA ASN A 9 -10.14 14.38 6.11
C ASN A 9 -9.39 14.55 4.77
N GLN A 10 -8.62 15.63 4.57
CA GLN A 10 -7.75 15.75 3.39
C GLN A 10 -6.68 14.65 3.33
N LEU A 11 -6.01 14.33 4.44
CA LEU A 11 -5.03 13.25 4.50
C LEU A 11 -5.69 11.89 4.21
N LEU A 12 -6.83 11.62 4.84
CA LEU A 12 -7.58 10.39 4.63
C LEU A 12 -7.98 10.24 3.14
N LYS A 13 -8.51 11.31 2.52
CA LYS A 13 -8.86 11.32 1.09
C LYS A 13 -7.64 11.22 0.17
N LYS A 14 -6.53 11.84 0.53
CA LYS A 14 -5.30 11.84 -0.27
C LYS A 14 -4.71 10.44 -0.41
N TYR A 15 -4.72 9.66 0.67
CA TYR A 15 -4.14 8.32 0.67
C TYR A 15 -5.16 7.22 0.39
N GLY A 16 -6.45 7.41 0.70
CA GLY A 16 -7.53 6.47 0.37
C GLY A 16 -7.45 5.09 1.05
N VAL A 17 -6.47 4.89 1.95
CA VAL A 17 -6.14 3.60 2.58
C VAL A 17 -6.49 3.56 4.08
N PHE A 18 -7.20 4.56 4.56
CA PHE A 18 -7.61 4.66 5.96
C PHE A 18 -9.12 4.47 6.05
N ILE A 19 -9.55 3.58 6.95
CA ILE A 19 -10.96 3.32 7.27
C ILE A 19 -11.25 3.87 8.66
N GLU A 20 -12.40 4.50 8.83
CA GLU A 20 -12.91 4.94 10.13
C GLU A 20 -13.40 3.73 10.94
N CYS A 21 -12.87 3.57 12.16
CA CYS A 21 -13.22 2.53 13.12
C CYS A 21 -14.17 3.11 14.18
N PRO A 22 -14.95 2.28 14.90
CA PRO A 22 -15.71 2.75 16.06
C PRO A 22 -14.79 3.39 17.10
N TYR A 23 -15.31 4.36 17.86
CA TYR A 23 -14.60 5.17 18.86
C TYR A 23 -13.65 6.26 18.31
N ASP A 24 -13.98 6.86 17.17
CA ASP A 24 -13.23 8.01 16.65
C ASP A 24 -11.75 7.65 16.41
N LYS A 25 -11.51 6.47 15.81
CA LYS A 25 -10.18 5.97 15.43
C LYS A 25 -10.13 5.73 13.93
N VAL A 26 -8.95 5.84 13.35
CA VAL A 26 -8.70 5.49 11.95
C VAL A 26 -7.76 4.29 11.88
N ARG A 27 -8.09 3.35 11.00
CA ARG A 27 -7.31 2.13 10.78
C ARG A 27 -6.75 2.14 9.37
N CYS A 28 -5.44 1.99 9.26
CA CYS A 28 -4.81 1.80 7.95
C CYS A 28 -5.10 0.38 7.44
N VAL A 29 -5.68 0.24 6.26
CA VAL A 29 -5.99 -1.08 5.65
C VAL A 29 -4.75 -1.82 5.21
N LEU A 30 -3.67 -1.09 4.89
CA LEU A 30 -2.43 -1.67 4.38
C LEU A 30 -1.64 -2.37 5.48
N THR A 31 -1.57 -1.75 6.65
CA THR A 31 -0.75 -2.22 7.77
C THR A 31 -1.59 -2.79 8.91
N GLY A 32 -2.91 -2.57 8.88
CA GLY A 32 -3.82 -2.91 9.97
C GLY A 32 -3.67 -2.04 11.22
N HIS A 33 -2.83 -1.00 11.19
CA HIS A 33 -2.51 -0.17 12.36
C HIS A 33 -3.64 0.80 12.69
N GLU A 34 -3.98 0.91 13.97
CA GLU A 34 -5.02 1.81 14.49
C GLU A 34 -4.37 3.05 15.09
N LEU A 35 -4.82 4.23 14.68
CA LEU A 35 -4.32 5.52 15.12
C LEU A 35 -5.47 6.49 15.38
N LYS A 36 -5.20 7.52 16.18
CA LYS A 36 -6.16 8.59 16.40
C LYS A 36 -6.29 9.45 15.13
N PRO A 37 -7.50 9.96 14.80
CA PRO A 37 -7.74 10.87 13.68
C PRO A 37 -7.24 12.28 14.04
N THR A 38 -5.97 12.37 14.42
CA THR A 38 -5.30 13.63 14.76
C THR A 38 -4.24 13.89 13.69
N VAL A 39 -4.14 15.14 13.23
CA VAL A 39 -3.18 15.51 12.17
C VAL A 39 -1.76 15.08 12.52
N SER A 40 -1.30 15.36 13.75
CA SER A 40 0.05 15.01 14.20
C SER A 40 0.32 13.49 14.12
N ALA A 41 -0.59 12.67 14.66
CA ALA A 41 -0.46 11.23 14.67
C ALA A 41 -0.49 10.63 13.27
N LEU A 42 -1.35 11.14 12.38
CA LEU A 42 -1.41 10.76 10.98
C LEU A 42 -0.13 11.14 10.24
N GLU A 43 0.34 12.38 10.37
CA GLU A 43 1.55 12.83 9.69
C GLU A 43 2.79 12.06 10.15
N GLU A 44 2.94 11.80 11.45
CA GLU A 44 4.02 10.97 11.98
C GLU A 44 3.93 9.53 11.45
N TYR A 45 2.72 8.97 11.40
CA TYR A 45 2.48 7.64 10.89
C TYR A 45 2.79 7.53 9.39
N ILE A 46 2.35 8.50 8.59
CA ILE A 46 2.58 8.57 7.14
C ILE A 46 4.08 8.73 6.83
N LYS A 47 4.81 9.44 7.68
CA LYS A 47 6.28 9.56 7.57
C LYS A 47 7.01 8.29 8.01
N SER A 48 6.36 7.35 8.68
CA SER A 48 6.97 6.12 9.16
C SER A 48 7.35 5.19 7.99
N PRO A 49 8.54 4.54 8.03
CA PRO A 49 8.98 3.63 6.97
C PRO A 49 8.04 2.44 6.79
N LYS A 50 7.31 2.03 7.84
CA LYS A 50 6.30 0.96 7.76
C LYS A 50 5.14 1.35 6.83
N PHE A 51 4.62 2.57 6.98
CA PHE A 51 3.54 3.06 6.14
C PHE A 51 4.03 3.27 4.71
N GLN A 52 5.17 3.95 4.54
CA GLN A 52 5.75 4.20 3.21
C GLN A 52 5.98 2.89 2.45
N SER A 53 6.53 1.87 3.09
CA SER A 53 6.76 0.58 2.44
C SER A 53 5.45 -0.09 2.02
N ALA A 54 4.44 -0.09 2.90
CA ALA A 54 3.15 -0.70 2.59
C ALA A 54 2.38 0.09 1.51
N TYR A 55 2.47 1.42 1.55
CA TYR A 55 1.84 2.31 0.57
C TYR A 55 2.51 2.21 -0.80
N ASP A 56 3.84 2.14 -0.85
CA ASP A 56 4.60 1.96 -2.10
C ASP A 56 4.26 0.60 -2.75
N VAL A 57 4.15 -0.48 -1.96
CA VAL A 57 3.62 -1.77 -2.44
C VAL A 57 2.21 -1.62 -3.03
N HIS A 58 1.33 -0.90 -2.33
CA HIS A 58 -0.03 -0.66 -2.81
C HIS A 58 -0.05 0.14 -4.11
N GLN A 59 0.77 1.18 -4.22
CA GLN A 59 0.92 1.95 -5.46
C GLN A 59 1.43 1.08 -6.60
N ILE A 60 2.47 0.26 -6.37
CA ILE A 60 3.01 -0.66 -7.38
C ILE A 60 1.91 -1.61 -7.89
N LEU A 61 1.07 -2.14 -6.99
CA LEU A 61 -0.05 -3.00 -7.35
C LEU A 61 -1.12 -2.25 -8.16
N MET A 62 -1.47 -1.02 -7.76
CA MET A 62 -2.43 -0.20 -8.49
C MET A 62 -1.93 0.25 -9.86
N GLU A 63 -0.63 0.52 -10.00
CA GLU A 63 0.00 0.85 -11.28
C GLU A 63 0.14 -0.38 -12.19
N ASN A 64 0.13 -1.59 -11.61
CA ASN A 64 0.33 -2.85 -12.33
C ASN A 64 -0.78 -3.87 -12.01
N PRO A 65 -2.06 -3.56 -12.28
CA PRO A 65 -3.18 -4.42 -11.91
C PRO A 65 -3.17 -5.76 -12.66
N ASP A 66 -2.65 -5.79 -13.89
CA ASP A 66 -2.53 -7.01 -14.70
C ASP A 66 -1.31 -7.89 -14.35
N VAL A 67 -0.38 -7.38 -13.56
CA VAL A 67 0.86 -8.09 -13.24
C VAL A 67 0.70 -9.01 -12.05
N PHE A 68 0.04 -8.52 -10.99
CA PHE A 68 0.01 -9.17 -9.69
C PHE A 68 -1.42 -9.61 -9.35
N GLU A 69 -1.54 -10.84 -8.85
CA GLU A 69 -2.75 -11.43 -8.33
C GLU A 69 -2.59 -11.66 -6.82
N GLU A 70 -3.60 -11.31 -6.03
CA GLU A 70 -3.57 -11.55 -4.58
C GLU A 70 -3.88 -13.01 -4.28
N LEU A 71 -2.84 -13.79 -3.92
CA LEU A 71 -3.00 -15.19 -3.55
C LEU A 71 -3.39 -15.34 -2.07
N ASN A 72 -2.76 -14.56 -1.19
CA ASN A 72 -3.00 -14.56 0.25
C ASN A 72 -2.64 -13.19 0.85
N LYS A 73 -3.01 -12.94 2.11
CA LYS A 73 -2.76 -11.66 2.81
C LYS A 73 -1.30 -11.15 2.68
N ASN A 74 -0.34 -12.08 2.64
CA ASN A 74 1.10 -11.77 2.59
C ASN A 74 1.78 -12.15 1.26
N LEU A 75 1.07 -12.79 0.33
CA LEU A 75 1.65 -13.38 -0.88
C LEU A 75 0.91 -12.92 -2.14
N LEU A 76 1.69 -12.54 -3.14
CA LEU A 76 1.25 -12.06 -4.44
C LEU A 76 1.74 -13.03 -5.51
N GLY A 77 0.88 -13.43 -6.44
CA GLY A 77 1.25 -14.19 -7.63
C GLY A 77 1.56 -13.25 -8.78
N CYS A 78 2.65 -13.45 -9.51
CA CYS A 78 2.90 -12.73 -10.76
C CYS A 78 2.30 -13.51 -11.95
N LYS A 79 1.39 -12.90 -12.70
CA LYS A 79 0.70 -13.51 -13.85
C LYS A 79 1.65 -13.91 -14.99
N TYR A 80 2.68 -13.11 -15.24
CA TYR A 80 3.64 -13.32 -16.33
C TYR A 80 4.65 -14.43 -16.03
N THR A 81 5.18 -14.44 -14.80
CA THR A 81 6.25 -15.36 -14.40
C THR A 81 5.74 -16.57 -13.64
N ARG A 82 4.46 -16.56 -13.24
CA ARG A 82 3.80 -17.54 -12.36
C ARG A 82 4.54 -17.76 -11.04
N ARG A 83 5.28 -16.76 -10.58
CA ARG A 83 6.03 -16.81 -9.31
C ARG A 83 5.19 -16.24 -8.19
N VAL A 84 5.31 -16.87 -7.03
CA VAL A 84 4.81 -16.33 -5.76
C VAL A 84 5.87 -15.37 -5.21
N LEU A 85 5.42 -14.18 -4.83
CA LEU A 85 6.22 -13.08 -4.30
C LEU A 85 5.66 -12.68 -2.94
N SER A 86 6.54 -12.28 -2.04
CA SER A 86 6.12 -11.65 -0.78
C SER A 86 5.56 -10.26 -1.05
N ARG A 87 4.59 -9.81 -0.25
CA ARG A 87 4.05 -8.45 -0.25
C ARG A 87 5.03 -7.44 0.35
N ASP A 88 6.21 -7.37 -0.26
CA ASP A 88 7.34 -6.55 0.16
C ASP A 88 7.80 -5.66 -1.01
N ARG A 89 8.05 -4.39 -0.70
CA ARG A 89 8.44 -3.38 -1.68
C ARG A 89 9.65 -3.80 -2.49
N GLN A 90 10.70 -4.22 -1.81
CA GLN A 90 11.97 -4.52 -2.46
C GLN A 90 11.85 -5.77 -3.33
N THR A 91 11.11 -6.77 -2.88
CA THR A 91 10.81 -7.98 -3.65
C THR A 91 10.06 -7.64 -4.95
N LEU A 92 9.03 -6.79 -4.88
CA LEU A 92 8.24 -6.39 -6.04
C LEU A 92 9.05 -5.55 -7.02
N LEU A 93 9.81 -4.57 -6.54
CA LEU A 93 10.68 -3.74 -7.39
C LEU A 93 11.76 -4.58 -8.07
N ASN A 94 12.41 -5.49 -7.34
CA ASN A 94 13.40 -6.39 -7.92
C ASN A 94 12.76 -7.34 -8.94
N HIS A 95 11.51 -7.73 -8.73
CA HIS A 95 10.78 -8.56 -9.67
C HIS A 95 10.45 -7.81 -10.96
N LEU A 96 9.86 -6.62 -10.86
CA LEU A 96 9.47 -5.78 -12.00
C LEU A 96 10.67 -5.34 -12.84
N ASN A 97 11.79 -5.02 -12.19
CA ASN A 97 13.04 -4.69 -12.86
C ASN A 97 13.86 -5.94 -13.26
N GLY A 98 13.40 -7.13 -12.89
CA GLY A 98 14.09 -8.37 -13.16
C GLY A 98 14.08 -8.71 -14.66
N LYS A 99 15.24 -9.11 -15.20
CA LYS A 99 15.40 -9.53 -16.61
C LYS A 99 14.36 -10.57 -17.04
N LEU A 100 14.00 -11.49 -16.14
CA LEU A 100 13.03 -12.55 -16.42
C LEU A 100 11.60 -12.01 -16.57
N PHE A 101 11.20 -11.05 -15.73
CA PHE A 101 9.90 -10.39 -15.83
C PHE A 101 9.81 -9.57 -17.13
N LEU A 102 10.79 -8.71 -17.39
CA LEU A 102 10.82 -7.88 -18.61
C LEU A 102 10.76 -8.74 -19.88
N ARG A 103 11.48 -9.87 -19.92
CA ARG A 103 11.40 -10.83 -21.03
C ARG A 103 10.03 -11.47 -21.19
N LYS A 104 9.36 -11.81 -20.10
CA LYS A 104 8.02 -12.43 -20.12
C LYS A 104 6.94 -11.42 -20.48
N LYS A 105 7.03 -10.20 -19.95
CA LYS A 105 6.14 -9.08 -20.27
C LYS A 105 6.23 -8.67 -21.74
N ALA A 106 7.43 -8.64 -22.33
CA ALA A 106 7.63 -8.29 -23.74
C ALA A 106 7.18 -9.38 -24.73
N LYS A 107 6.96 -10.62 -24.25
CA LYS A 107 6.54 -11.77 -25.08
C LYS A 107 5.04 -12.08 -24.95
N GLY A 108 4.33 -11.44 -24.03
CA GLY A 108 2.93 -11.67 -23.72
C GLY A 108 2.04 -10.54 -24.19
#